data_AF-A0A7C3E1Q7-F1
#
_entry.id   AF-A0A7C3E1Q7-F1
#
_cell.length_a   1.000
_cell.length_b   1.000
_cell.length_c   1.000
_cell.angle_alpha   90.00
_cell.angle_beta   90.00
_cell.angle_gamma   90.00
#
_symmetry.space_group_name_H-M   'P 1'
#
loop_
_entity.id
_entity.type
_entity.pdbx_description
1 polymer ?
#
loop_
_entity_poly.entity_id
_entity_poly.type
_entity_poly.pdbx_seq_one_letter_code
_entity_poly.pdbx_strand_id
1 'polypeptide(L)'
;MRIFRCGLASMLLHVSPLSAGEKLLLAHYMPWYTAPPISSQWGWHWTMGHFNPDQQDAEGRRQIASWYYPLTGPYDSADPVVLEYQVLLMKLAGIDGVIADWYGKDDFLDYGLIHQRTLRLFEWTRRAGLVFCLCYEDRTIARMIGAGFLPSSQAVTHARETLREAERLFFSDPGYLRWNGRPVLLNFGPVYFTADQWPAIFAGLQPTNQPVFFTLDRRVTGAVGAFSWPPMWASSTNDGRLSMATLQSYLDGFEQKALSWSLYISSAFPRFHDIYAEAGVGPSYGRLEDADGEVFRATLHRALTNRSTYVQLVTWNDYGEGTILEPTREFGFRDLEIIQDARRSYLDPAFSRTSGDLTLAWRLYQLRRRFAGQPLAEVELDHVFSLVKDGELPSAGRLLEAMEVQRPVLHGWTLAGESLEFQVGGWRGPAGLEIQCSTNPYTGPWETVAVLPAGTNRAIFRAAIDRAGPPRFYRARNR
;
A
#
# COMPACT_ATOMS: atom_id res chain seq x y z
N MET A 1 -59.00 44.72 -0.81
CA MET A 1 -58.11 44.73 0.36
C MET A 1 -57.88 43.28 0.78
N ARG A 2 -56.83 42.64 0.24
CA ARG A 2 -56.52 41.22 0.49
C ARG A 2 -55.26 41.16 1.35
N ILE A 3 -55.37 40.43 2.46
CA ILE A 3 -54.37 40.30 3.52
C ILE A 3 -53.22 39.43 3.01
N PHE A 4 -51.99 39.94 3.11
CA PHE A 4 -50.77 39.15 2.96
C PHE A 4 -50.57 38.27 4.21
N ARG A 5 -50.43 36.96 4.02
CA ARG A 5 -49.81 36.06 5.00
C ARG A 5 -48.54 35.48 4.37
N CYS A 6 -47.40 35.97 4.83
CA CYS A 6 -46.09 35.35 4.64
C CYS A 6 -46.05 34.03 5.41
N GLY A 7 -45.97 32.90 4.71
CA GLY A 7 -45.64 31.61 5.30
C GLY A 7 -44.13 31.42 5.29
N LEU A 8 -43.52 31.31 6.48
CA LEU A 8 -42.16 30.80 6.63
C LEU A 8 -42.11 29.37 6.06
N ALA A 9 -41.34 29.17 4.99
CA ALA A 9 -40.94 27.84 4.58
C ALA A 9 -39.92 27.30 5.60
N SER A 10 -40.35 26.33 6.39
CA SER A 10 -39.46 25.52 7.22
C SER A 10 -38.51 24.76 6.29
N MET A 11 -37.24 25.15 6.28
CA MET A 11 -36.18 24.43 5.60
C MET A 11 -35.89 23.16 6.41
N LEU A 12 -36.72 22.14 6.20
CA LEU A 12 -36.44 20.78 6.64
C LEU A 12 -35.17 20.34 5.92
N LEU A 13 -34.04 20.47 6.60
CA LEU A 13 -32.81 19.74 6.30
C LEU A 13 -33.20 18.27 6.21
N HIS A 14 -33.44 17.80 4.99
CA HIS A 14 -33.37 16.39 4.69
C HIS A 14 -31.93 16.00 4.99
N VAL A 15 -31.73 15.42 6.17
CA VAL A 15 -30.59 14.53 6.42
C VAL A 15 -30.81 13.39 5.45
N SER A 16 -30.22 13.51 4.26
CA SER A 16 -30.07 12.38 3.37
C SER A 16 -29.47 11.24 4.20
N PRO A 17 -30.01 10.02 4.15
CA PRO A 17 -29.26 8.88 4.63
C PRO A 17 -27.93 8.92 3.88
N LEU A 18 -26.82 8.77 4.63
CA LEU A 18 -25.49 8.66 4.06
C LEU A 18 -25.57 7.84 2.77
N SER A 19 -25.27 8.49 1.63
CA SER A 19 -24.76 7.73 0.49
C SER A 19 -23.69 6.79 1.06
N ALA A 20 -23.69 5.53 0.65
CA ALA A 20 -22.59 4.62 0.91
C ALA A 20 -21.32 5.23 0.31
N GLY A 21 -20.71 6.16 1.04
CA GLY A 21 -19.40 6.70 0.75
C GLY A 21 -18.45 5.52 0.83
N GLU A 22 -17.87 5.17 -0.31
CA GLU A 22 -17.12 3.95 -0.57
C GLU A 22 -16.25 3.56 0.63
N LYS A 23 -16.58 2.43 1.26
CA LYS A 23 -15.84 1.93 2.41
C LYS A 23 -14.40 1.69 1.98
N LEU A 24 -13.46 2.46 2.54
CA LEU A 24 -12.06 2.35 2.15
C LEU A 24 -11.44 1.05 2.64
N LEU A 25 -10.63 0.44 1.78
CA LEU A 25 -9.77 -0.70 2.10
C LEU A 25 -8.35 -0.18 2.38
N LEU A 26 -7.87 -0.39 3.60
CA LEU A 26 -6.59 0.15 4.06
C LEU A 26 -5.67 -0.99 4.50
N ALA A 27 -4.51 -1.10 3.89
CA ALA A 27 -3.52 -2.13 4.23
C ALA A 27 -2.74 -1.77 5.49
N HIS A 28 -2.78 -2.62 6.52
CA HIS A 28 -1.92 -2.46 7.70
C HIS A 28 -0.50 -2.84 7.33
N TYR A 29 0.45 -1.92 7.46
CA TYR A 29 1.80 -2.03 6.89
C TYR A 29 2.86 -1.93 7.98
N MET A 30 3.85 -2.82 7.91
CA MET A 30 5.00 -2.87 8.80
C MET A 30 6.24 -2.26 8.12
N PRO A 31 6.67 -1.02 8.50
CA PRO A 31 7.81 -0.34 7.89
C PRO A 31 9.14 -0.65 8.58
N TRP A 32 9.39 -1.92 8.94
CA TRP A 32 10.48 -2.29 9.85
C TRP A 32 11.57 -3.20 9.26
N TYR A 33 11.46 -3.58 7.98
CA TYR A 33 12.44 -4.48 7.38
C TYR A 33 13.70 -3.72 6.96
N THR A 34 14.86 -4.32 7.22
CA THR A 34 16.16 -3.74 6.83
C THR A 34 17.04 -4.80 6.20
N ALA A 35 17.65 -4.49 5.07
CA ALA A 35 18.44 -5.44 4.31
C ALA A 35 19.53 -4.75 3.45
N PRO A 36 20.67 -5.43 3.23
CA PRO A 36 21.63 -5.04 2.21
C PRO A 36 21.05 -5.01 0.79
N PRO A 37 21.50 -4.10 -0.08
CA PRO A 37 22.53 -3.07 0.16
C PRO A 37 21.98 -1.74 0.73
N ILE A 38 20.65 -1.60 0.90
CA ILE A 38 20.03 -0.33 1.32
C ILE A 38 20.42 0.03 2.75
N SER A 39 20.26 -0.93 3.68
CA SER A 39 20.93 -0.90 4.98
C SER A 39 22.17 -1.76 4.92
N SER A 40 23.22 -1.41 5.66
CA SER A 40 24.45 -2.22 5.67
C SER A 40 24.29 -3.60 6.31
N GLN A 41 23.18 -3.84 7.03
CA GLN A 41 22.94 -5.06 7.81
C GLN A 41 21.48 -5.52 7.73
N TRP A 42 21.28 -6.82 7.95
CA TRP A 42 19.97 -7.43 8.13
C TRP A 42 19.36 -7.04 9.48
N GLY A 43 18.09 -6.64 9.46
CA GLY A 43 17.38 -6.17 10.65
C GLY A 43 16.85 -7.29 11.52
N TRP A 44 16.43 -6.91 12.73
CA TRP A 44 15.80 -7.84 13.67
C TRP A 44 14.57 -8.53 13.05
N HIS A 45 13.76 -7.82 12.25
CA HIS A 45 12.55 -8.41 11.65
C HIS A 45 12.81 -9.46 10.56
N TRP A 46 14.03 -9.57 10.02
CA TRP A 46 14.42 -10.69 9.15
C TRP A 46 15.21 -11.78 9.86
N THR A 47 15.77 -11.50 11.03
CA THR A 47 16.71 -12.41 11.72
C THR A 47 16.13 -12.99 13.00
N MET A 48 15.37 -12.19 13.75
CA MET A 48 14.96 -12.41 15.14
C MET A 48 16.13 -12.85 16.05
N GLY A 49 17.38 -12.49 15.69
CA GLY A 49 18.58 -12.97 16.37
C GLY A 49 18.87 -14.47 16.22
N HIS A 50 18.10 -15.20 15.40
CA HIS A 50 18.21 -16.64 15.19
C HIS A 50 18.61 -16.99 13.75
N PHE A 51 17.90 -16.44 12.77
CA PHE A 51 18.11 -16.72 11.36
C PHE A 51 19.25 -15.88 10.79
N ASN A 52 19.99 -16.45 9.83
CA ASN A 52 21.10 -15.79 9.14
C ASN A 52 20.81 -15.64 7.63
N PRO A 53 20.30 -14.47 7.18
CA PRO A 53 19.94 -14.27 5.78
C PRO A 53 21.14 -14.24 4.81
N ASP A 54 22.38 -14.20 5.29
CA ASP A 54 23.56 -14.37 4.42
C ASP A 54 23.73 -15.81 3.94
N GLN A 55 23.11 -16.77 4.64
CA GLN A 55 23.03 -18.16 4.19
C GLN A 55 21.85 -18.33 3.22
N GLN A 56 22.12 -19.04 2.12
CA GLN A 56 21.13 -19.37 1.10
C GLN A 56 21.04 -20.89 0.92
N ASP A 57 19.84 -21.40 0.65
CA ASP A 57 19.64 -22.77 0.19
C ASP A 57 20.00 -22.95 -1.30
N ALA A 58 19.85 -24.17 -1.82
CA ALA A 58 20.19 -24.50 -3.20
C ALA A 58 19.32 -23.74 -4.23
N GLU A 59 18.14 -23.29 -3.82
CA GLU A 59 17.18 -22.51 -4.62
C GLU A 59 17.36 -20.98 -4.44
N GLY A 60 18.41 -20.56 -3.73
CA GLY A 60 18.74 -19.16 -3.48
C GLY A 60 17.82 -18.47 -2.47
N ARG A 61 17.07 -19.22 -1.66
CA ARG A 61 16.29 -18.65 -0.55
C ARG A 61 17.19 -18.37 0.64
N ARG A 62 17.11 -17.16 1.15
CA ARG A 62 17.80 -16.75 2.38
C ARG A 62 17.10 -17.30 3.62
N GLN A 63 17.86 -17.65 4.65
CA GLN A 63 17.27 -17.99 5.96
C GLN A 63 16.74 -16.74 6.64
N ILE A 64 15.42 -16.62 6.75
CA ILE A 64 14.74 -15.45 7.32
C ILE A 64 13.75 -15.87 8.40
N ALA A 65 13.42 -14.94 9.29
CA ALA A 65 12.40 -15.08 10.31
C ALA A 65 10.98 -15.01 9.71
N SER A 66 10.64 -15.99 8.87
CA SER A 66 9.30 -16.17 8.33
C SER A 66 9.09 -17.58 7.78
N TRP A 67 7.85 -18.06 7.84
CA TRP A 67 7.41 -19.25 7.10
C TRP A 67 7.13 -18.98 5.61
N TYR A 68 7.06 -17.71 5.21
CA TYR A 68 6.66 -17.29 3.87
C TYR A 68 7.75 -16.44 3.23
N TYR A 69 7.98 -16.65 1.93
CA TYR A 69 9.07 -15.98 1.24
C TYR A 69 8.54 -14.87 0.32
N PRO A 70 8.91 -13.59 0.52
CA PRO A 70 8.49 -12.50 -0.36
C PRO A 70 8.81 -12.83 -1.83
N LEU A 71 7.90 -12.51 -2.77
CA LEU A 71 8.17 -12.72 -4.19
C LEU A 71 9.39 -11.91 -4.67
N THR A 72 9.59 -10.74 -4.07
CA THR A 72 10.75 -9.84 -4.25
C THR A 72 12.04 -10.35 -3.59
N GLY A 73 11.97 -11.39 -2.76
CA GLY A 73 13.00 -11.72 -1.76
C GLY A 73 12.98 -10.76 -0.57
N PRO A 74 13.68 -11.09 0.54
CA PRO A 74 13.72 -10.21 1.71
C PRO A 74 14.38 -8.88 1.33
N TYR A 75 13.79 -7.79 1.82
CA TYR A 75 14.05 -6.44 1.34
C TYR A 75 14.26 -5.44 2.47
N ASP A 76 14.68 -4.21 2.12
CA ASP A 76 14.65 -3.07 3.04
C ASP A 76 13.39 -2.24 2.79
N SER A 77 12.67 -1.87 3.84
CA SER A 77 11.47 -1.02 3.77
C SER A 77 11.76 0.41 3.28
N ALA A 78 13.03 0.81 3.13
CA ALA A 78 13.43 2.06 2.51
C ALA A 78 13.82 1.91 1.02
N ASP A 79 13.79 0.70 0.45
CA ASP A 79 14.13 0.48 -0.96
C ASP A 79 13.05 1.12 -1.88
N PRO A 80 13.40 2.12 -2.71
CA PRO A 80 12.43 2.80 -3.55
C PRO A 80 11.81 1.88 -4.61
N VAL A 81 12.51 0.83 -5.07
CA VAL A 81 11.97 -0.11 -6.06
C VAL A 81 10.95 -1.04 -5.42
N VAL A 82 11.13 -1.39 -4.14
CA VAL A 82 10.17 -2.19 -3.37
C VAL A 82 8.94 -1.35 -3.02
N LEU A 83 9.14 -0.11 -2.57
CA LEU A 83 8.03 0.78 -2.27
C LEU A 83 7.19 1.08 -3.52
N GLU A 84 7.83 1.32 -4.68
CA GLU A 84 7.14 1.47 -5.98
C GLU A 84 6.27 0.25 -6.30
N TYR A 85 6.85 -0.95 -6.18
CA TYR A 85 6.17 -2.21 -6.41
C TYR A 85 4.94 -2.37 -5.51
N GLN A 86 5.10 -2.14 -4.21
CA GLN A 86 4.04 -2.35 -3.23
C GLN A 86 2.88 -1.38 -3.41
N VAL A 87 3.15 -0.07 -3.59
CA VAL A 87 2.06 0.92 -3.77
C VAL A 87 1.32 0.72 -5.09
N LEU A 88 2.00 0.27 -6.15
CA LEU A 88 1.32 -0.08 -7.40
C LEU A 88 0.46 -1.33 -7.24
N LEU A 89 0.94 -2.36 -6.54
CA LEU A 89 0.12 -3.54 -6.25
C LEU A 89 -1.13 -3.20 -5.44
N MET A 90 -0.99 -2.39 -4.39
CA MET A 90 -2.13 -1.92 -3.60
C MET A 90 -3.17 -1.26 -4.51
N LYS A 91 -2.73 -0.33 -5.37
CA LYS A 91 -3.62 0.38 -6.29
C LYS A 91 -4.28 -0.54 -7.30
N LEU A 92 -3.53 -1.49 -7.88
CA LEU A 92 -4.05 -2.46 -8.84
C LEU A 92 -4.99 -3.48 -8.20
N ALA A 93 -4.80 -3.80 -6.92
CA ALA A 93 -5.67 -4.67 -6.15
C ALA A 93 -6.98 -4.00 -5.73
N GLY A 94 -7.06 -2.66 -5.75
CA GLY A 94 -8.21 -1.89 -5.28
C GLY A 94 -8.14 -1.53 -3.79
N ILE A 95 -6.92 -1.49 -3.23
CA ILE A 95 -6.62 -0.96 -1.89
C ILE A 95 -6.47 0.56 -2.01
N ASP A 96 -7.17 1.31 -1.14
CA ASP A 96 -7.24 2.76 -1.20
C ASP A 96 -6.09 3.45 -0.44
N GLY A 97 -5.48 2.75 0.52
CA GLY A 97 -4.46 3.36 1.37
C GLY A 97 -3.75 2.42 2.32
N VAL A 98 -2.94 3.02 3.18
CA VAL A 98 -2.07 2.34 4.14
C VAL A 98 -2.31 2.85 5.55
N ILE A 99 -2.33 1.91 6.50
CA ILE A 99 -2.22 2.15 7.94
C ILE A 99 -0.79 1.73 8.34
N ALA A 100 0.10 2.69 8.59
CA ALA A 100 1.48 2.39 8.92
C ALA A 100 1.64 2.19 10.43
N ASP A 101 2.15 1.03 10.84
CA ASP A 101 2.55 0.78 12.21
C ASP A 101 3.73 1.68 12.60
N TRP A 102 3.64 2.35 13.76
CA TRP A 102 4.53 3.46 14.08
C TRP A 102 4.85 3.60 15.57
N TYR A 103 6.13 3.75 15.86
CA TYR A 103 6.70 3.63 17.21
C TYR A 103 7.17 4.96 17.79
N GLY A 104 7.00 6.07 17.07
CA GLY A 104 7.67 7.34 17.36
C GLY A 104 9.00 7.47 16.61
N LYS A 105 9.73 8.55 16.85
CA LYS A 105 10.95 8.91 16.10
C LYS A 105 12.26 8.67 16.87
N ASP A 106 12.16 8.26 18.13
CA ASP A 106 13.30 8.25 19.03
C ASP A 106 14.30 7.14 18.68
N ASP A 107 15.58 7.42 18.91
CA ASP A 107 16.67 6.48 18.68
C ASP A 107 16.74 5.47 19.84
N PHE A 108 15.72 4.60 19.91
CA PHE A 108 15.59 3.55 20.91
C PHE A 108 15.13 2.27 20.21
N LEU A 109 15.88 1.18 20.40
CA LEU A 109 15.74 -0.05 19.62
C LEU A 109 15.79 0.28 18.11
N ASP A 110 14.74 -0.03 17.36
CA ASP A 110 14.59 0.28 15.94
C ASP A 110 13.55 1.38 15.67
N TYR A 111 13.03 2.08 16.69
CA TYR A 111 11.90 3.00 16.51
C TYR A 111 12.20 4.14 15.54
N GLY A 112 13.37 4.79 15.71
CA GLY A 112 13.85 5.82 14.79
C GLY A 112 14.09 5.30 13.38
N LEU A 113 14.51 4.04 13.26
CA LEU A 113 14.74 3.37 11.97
C LEU A 113 13.41 3.09 11.25
N ILE A 114 12.42 2.60 11.98
CA ILE A 114 11.03 2.43 11.54
C ILE A 114 10.47 3.77 11.09
N HIS A 115 10.63 4.85 11.88
CA HIS A 115 10.16 6.18 11.49
C HIS A 115 10.74 6.67 10.16
N GLN A 116 12.05 6.47 9.91
CA GLN A 116 12.67 6.82 8.63
C GLN A 116 12.01 6.08 7.46
N ARG A 117 11.64 4.81 7.65
CA ARG A 117 10.93 3.99 6.64
C ARG A 117 9.46 4.38 6.50
N THR A 118 8.79 4.74 7.60
CA THR A 118 7.44 5.34 7.57
C THR A 118 7.43 6.62 6.72
N LEU A 119 8.47 7.45 6.79
CA LEU A 119 8.60 8.65 5.94
C LEU A 119 8.75 8.30 4.45
N ARG A 120 9.54 7.26 4.13
CA ARG A 120 9.68 6.78 2.73
C ARG A 120 8.38 6.19 2.20
N LEU A 121 7.71 5.39 3.01
CA LEU A 121 6.39 4.85 2.69
C LEU A 121 5.39 5.99 2.42
N PHE A 122 5.36 7.00 3.29
CA PHE A 122 4.49 8.16 3.14
C PHE A 122 4.76 8.95 1.84
N GLU A 123 6.01 9.07 1.42
CA GLU A 123 6.36 9.65 0.12
C GLU A 123 5.76 8.84 -1.03
N TRP A 124 5.90 7.52 -1.01
CA TRP A 124 5.42 6.64 -2.08
C TRP A 124 3.90 6.50 -2.12
N THR A 125 3.20 6.48 -0.98
CA THR A 125 1.74 6.50 -0.96
C THR A 125 1.21 7.77 -1.61
N ARG A 126 1.81 8.93 -1.30
CA ARG A 126 1.49 10.20 -1.98
C ARG A 126 1.74 10.14 -3.48
N ARG A 127 2.89 9.61 -3.91
CA ARG A 127 3.20 9.45 -5.34
C ARG A 127 2.18 8.56 -6.06
N ALA A 128 1.67 7.53 -5.40
CA ALA A 128 0.66 6.63 -5.96
C ALA A 128 -0.78 7.18 -5.87
N GLY A 129 -1.00 8.22 -5.07
CA GLY A 129 -2.33 8.75 -4.76
C GLY A 129 -3.13 7.88 -3.79
N LEU A 130 -2.44 7.14 -2.91
CA LEU A 130 -3.02 6.33 -1.85
C LEU A 130 -3.17 7.17 -0.57
N VAL A 131 -4.23 6.93 0.21
CA VAL A 131 -4.39 7.58 1.52
C VAL A 131 -3.45 6.96 2.55
N PHE A 132 -3.07 7.74 3.57
CA PHE A 132 -2.14 7.32 4.60
C PHE A 132 -2.69 7.61 6.00
N CYS A 133 -2.53 6.69 6.95
CA CYS A 133 -2.69 6.99 8.37
C CYS A 133 -1.73 6.19 9.24
N LEU A 134 -1.57 6.64 10.48
CA LEU A 134 -0.71 5.99 11.47
C LEU A 134 -1.51 5.08 12.40
N CYS A 135 -0.91 3.95 12.75
CA CYS A 135 -1.24 3.15 13.93
C CYS A 135 -0.09 3.30 14.93
N TYR A 136 -0.34 4.03 16.02
CA TYR A 136 0.66 4.25 17.07
C TYR A 136 0.74 3.05 18.02
N GLU A 137 1.95 2.67 18.41
CA GLU A 137 2.21 1.57 19.36
C GLU A 137 2.53 2.13 20.76
N ASP A 138 1.53 2.33 21.62
CA ASP A 138 1.76 2.88 22.97
C ASP A 138 2.57 1.96 23.90
N ARG A 139 2.74 0.67 23.55
CA ARG A 139 3.67 -0.25 24.22
C ARG A 139 5.11 0.23 24.21
N THR A 140 5.48 1.08 23.24
CA THR A 140 6.82 1.67 23.14
C THR A 140 7.23 2.38 24.41
N ILE A 141 6.29 3.07 25.05
CA ILE A 141 6.48 3.80 26.30
C ILE A 141 6.88 2.86 27.44
N ALA A 142 6.20 1.72 27.56
CA ALA A 142 6.54 0.72 28.58
C ALA A 142 7.98 0.21 28.40
N ARG A 143 8.40 -0.03 27.16
CA ARG A 143 9.77 -0.48 26.83
C ARG A 143 10.82 0.58 27.14
N MET A 144 10.57 1.84 26.77
CA MET A 144 11.48 2.95 27.03
C MET A 144 11.66 3.20 28.53
N ILE A 145 10.57 3.12 29.31
CA ILE A 145 10.64 3.24 30.77
C ILE A 145 11.38 2.06 31.40
N GLY A 146 11.04 0.83 30.98
CA GLY A 146 11.69 -0.38 31.49
C GLY A 146 13.20 -0.41 31.23
N ALA A 147 13.65 0.22 30.14
CA ALA A 147 15.07 0.37 29.80
C ALA A 147 15.73 1.64 30.39
N GLY A 148 15.00 2.47 31.14
CA GLY A 148 15.52 3.71 31.72
C GLY A 148 15.75 4.84 30.72
N PHE A 149 15.28 4.72 29.48
CA PHE A 149 15.37 5.76 28.44
C PHE A 149 14.43 6.93 28.72
N LEU A 150 13.26 6.65 29.31
CA LEU A 150 12.22 7.63 29.61
C LEU A 150 11.78 7.50 31.08
N PRO A 151 11.78 8.57 31.89
CA PRO A 151 11.17 8.51 33.22
C PRO A 151 9.65 8.33 33.11
N SER A 152 9.05 7.47 33.96
CA SER A 152 7.60 7.22 33.93
C SER A 152 6.76 8.47 34.14
N SER A 153 7.25 9.43 34.92
CA SER A 153 6.61 10.74 35.14
C SER A 153 6.53 11.62 33.87
N GLN A 154 7.30 11.31 32.83
CA GLN A 154 7.31 12.05 31.57
C GLN A 154 6.50 11.36 30.45
N ALA A 155 5.90 10.20 30.69
CA ALA A 155 5.25 9.40 29.66
C ALA A 155 4.20 10.17 28.83
N VAL A 156 3.28 10.87 29.49
CA VAL A 156 2.22 11.66 28.81
C VAL A 156 2.82 12.84 28.03
N THR A 157 3.81 13.51 28.59
CA THR A 157 4.51 14.63 27.93
C THR A 157 5.22 14.15 26.68
N HIS A 158 5.94 13.03 26.78
CA HIS A 158 6.66 12.42 25.68
C HIS A 158 5.70 11.98 24.55
N ALA A 159 4.62 11.27 24.86
CA ALA A 159 3.64 10.88 23.85
C ALA A 159 2.97 12.10 23.18
N ARG A 160 2.74 13.18 23.93
CA ARG A 160 2.23 14.45 23.38
C ARG A 160 3.22 15.05 22.37
N GLU A 161 4.51 15.03 22.67
CA GLU A 161 5.56 15.50 21.76
C GLU A 161 5.66 14.62 20.50
N THR A 162 5.57 13.30 20.67
CA THR A 162 5.52 12.34 19.56
C THR A 162 4.33 12.61 18.64
N LEU A 163 3.12 12.84 19.18
CA LEU A 163 1.96 13.15 18.34
C LEU A 163 1.99 14.56 17.73
N ARG A 164 2.68 15.53 18.35
CA ARG A 164 2.93 16.85 17.71
C ARG A 164 3.81 16.71 16.48
N GLU A 165 4.80 15.83 16.53
CA GLU A 165 5.60 15.52 15.35
C GLU A 165 4.75 14.84 14.26
N ALA A 166 3.87 13.91 14.67
CA ALA A 166 2.93 13.31 13.74
C ALA A 166 1.99 14.34 13.09
N GLU A 167 1.52 15.32 13.85
CA GLU A 167 0.70 16.42 13.35
C GLU A 167 1.44 17.26 12.29
N ARG A 168 2.71 17.58 12.58
CA ARG A 168 3.56 18.39 11.71
C ARG A 168 3.87 17.68 10.39
N LEU A 169 4.17 16.38 10.45
CA LEU A 169 4.64 15.61 9.31
C LEU A 169 3.52 14.99 8.48
N PHE A 170 2.49 14.46 9.14
CA PHE A 170 1.50 13.61 8.50
C PHE A 170 0.10 14.23 8.54
N PHE A 171 -0.41 14.62 9.71
CA PHE A 171 -1.85 14.94 9.83
C PHE A 171 -2.24 16.09 8.91
N SER A 172 -1.37 17.07 8.73
CA SER A 172 -1.66 18.26 7.93
C SER A 172 -1.61 18.02 6.41
N ASP A 173 -1.19 16.83 5.97
CA ASP A 173 -1.11 16.50 4.54
C ASP A 173 -2.50 16.17 3.96
N PRO A 174 -2.82 16.64 2.73
CA PRO A 174 -4.10 16.31 2.07
C PRO A 174 -4.32 14.82 1.78
N GLY A 175 -3.24 14.04 1.65
CA GLY A 175 -3.29 12.59 1.47
C GLY A 175 -3.45 11.80 2.77
N TYR A 176 -3.50 12.47 3.93
CA TYR A 176 -3.73 11.82 5.21
C TYR A 176 -5.22 11.48 5.38
N LEU A 177 -5.52 10.28 5.90
CA LEU A 177 -6.89 9.82 6.11
C LEU A 177 -7.63 10.75 7.08
N ARG A 178 -8.79 11.25 6.66
CA ARG A 178 -9.63 12.14 7.46
C ARG A 178 -11.07 11.64 7.55
N TRP A 179 -11.67 11.88 8.71
CA TRP A 179 -13.10 11.72 8.93
C TRP A 179 -13.69 13.07 9.37
N ASN A 180 -14.65 13.58 8.60
CA ASN A 180 -15.22 14.92 8.79
C ASN A 180 -14.17 16.02 9.01
N GLY A 181 -13.13 16.00 8.18
CA GLY A 181 -12.05 16.98 8.21
C GLY A 181 -11.04 16.81 9.34
N ARG A 182 -11.13 15.79 10.21
CA ARG A 182 -10.15 15.50 11.27
C ARG A 182 -9.27 14.29 10.94
N PRO A 183 -7.98 14.28 11.31
CA PRO A 183 -7.08 13.16 11.01
C PRO A 183 -7.50 11.90 11.75
N VAL A 184 -7.46 10.74 11.09
CA VAL A 184 -7.69 9.44 11.73
C VAL A 184 -6.38 8.95 12.35
N LEU A 185 -6.43 8.46 13.60
CA LEU A 185 -5.29 7.86 14.29
C LEU A 185 -5.73 6.54 14.92
N LEU A 186 -5.00 5.48 14.66
CA LEU A 186 -5.17 4.21 15.35
C LEU A 186 -4.11 4.11 16.46
N ASN A 187 -4.41 3.33 17.49
CA ASN A 187 -3.42 2.86 18.44
C ASN A 187 -3.52 1.35 18.59
N PHE A 188 -2.41 0.64 18.41
CA PHE A 188 -2.29 -0.79 18.63
C PHE A 188 -2.21 -1.09 20.13
N GLY A 189 -3.37 -0.94 20.79
CA GLY A 189 -3.50 -0.97 22.24
C GLY A 189 -4.85 -0.40 22.66
N PRO A 190 -5.00 0.11 23.90
CA PRO A 190 -3.92 0.57 24.75
C PRO A 190 -3.21 -0.56 25.52
N VAL A 191 -1.89 -0.43 25.62
CA VAL A 191 -1.01 -1.29 26.42
C VAL A 191 -0.45 -0.55 27.63
N TYR A 192 0.00 0.69 27.46
CA TYR A 192 0.60 1.50 28.53
C TYR A 192 -0.34 2.60 29.01
N PHE A 193 -0.91 3.38 28.10
CA PHE A 193 -1.74 4.51 28.49
C PHE A 193 -3.15 4.08 28.90
N THR A 194 -3.63 4.61 30.02
CA THR A 194 -5.01 4.39 30.43
C THR A 194 -5.95 5.29 29.62
N ALA A 195 -7.23 4.91 29.60
CA ALA A 195 -8.30 5.57 28.86
C ALA A 195 -8.37 7.10 29.11
N ASP A 196 -8.14 7.53 30.35
CA ASP A 196 -8.22 8.92 30.80
C ASP A 196 -7.00 9.78 30.42
N GLN A 197 -5.89 9.16 29.97
CA GLN A 197 -4.68 9.90 29.60
C GLN A 197 -4.70 10.40 28.15
N TRP A 198 -5.41 9.72 27.24
CA TRP A 198 -5.49 10.10 25.82
C TRP A 198 -5.94 11.55 25.58
N PRO A 199 -6.99 12.07 26.26
CA PRO A 199 -7.35 13.48 26.15
C PRO A 199 -6.19 14.44 26.50
N ALA A 200 -5.40 14.11 27.51
CA ALA A 200 -4.25 14.93 27.90
C ALA A 200 -3.10 14.84 26.89
N ILE A 201 -2.92 13.69 26.24
CA ILE A 201 -1.95 13.53 25.15
C ILE A 201 -2.37 14.41 23.96
N PHE A 202 -3.64 14.36 23.54
CA PHE A 202 -4.14 15.12 22.39
C PHE A 202 -4.26 16.63 22.64
N ALA A 203 -4.31 17.08 23.90
CA ALA A 203 -4.38 18.49 24.25
C ALA A 203 -3.20 19.33 23.70
N GLY A 204 -2.11 18.69 23.26
CA GLY A 204 -0.98 19.36 22.62
C GLY A 204 -1.15 19.67 21.13
N LEU A 205 -2.19 19.16 20.47
CA LEU A 205 -2.42 19.27 19.02
C LEU A 205 -3.33 20.46 18.68
N GLN A 206 -3.26 20.94 17.43
CA GLN A 206 -4.16 21.98 16.95
C GLN A 206 -5.63 21.53 17.03
N PRO A 207 -6.58 22.43 17.33
CA PRO A 207 -8.00 22.09 17.39
C PRO A 207 -8.55 21.42 16.12
N THR A 208 -8.05 21.83 14.94
CA THR A 208 -8.43 21.26 13.64
C THR A 208 -7.85 19.87 13.37
N ASN A 209 -6.87 19.44 14.16
CA ASN A 209 -6.15 18.18 14.01
C ASN A 209 -6.36 17.25 15.22
N GLN A 210 -7.36 17.52 16.06
CA GLN A 210 -7.77 16.58 17.10
C GLN A 210 -8.17 15.24 16.46
N PRO A 211 -7.50 14.12 16.78
CA PRO A 211 -7.62 12.89 16.01
C PRO A 211 -8.98 12.22 16.19
N VAL A 212 -9.48 11.58 15.13
CA VAL A 212 -10.54 10.57 15.21
C VAL A 212 -9.86 9.26 15.60
N PHE A 213 -9.92 8.97 16.89
CA PHE A 213 -9.06 7.99 17.54
C PHE A 213 -9.71 6.61 17.69
N PHE A 214 -9.01 5.56 17.27
CA PHE A 214 -9.44 4.17 17.39
C PHE A 214 -8.41 3.35 18.18
N THR A 215 -8.90 2.35 18.91
CA THR A 215 -8.07 1.44 19.74
C THR A 215 -8.32 -0.01 19.36
N LEU A 216 -7.39 -0.90 19.69
CA LEU A 216 -7.47 -2.32 19.40
C LEU A 216 -8.52 -3.01 20.30
N ASP A 217 -9.41 -3.81 19.71
CA ASP A 217 -10.42 -4.72 20.29
C ASP A 217 -11.53 -4.12 21.16
N ARG A 218 -11.28 -2.97 21.77
CA ARG A 218 -12.19 -2.30 22.70
C ARG A 218 -12.04 -0.79 22.60
N ARG A 219 -13.15 -0.07 22.73
CA ARG A 219 -13.15 1.38 22.83
C ARG A 219 -12.77 1.82 24.24
N VAL A 220 -11.86 2.78 24.34
CA VAL A 220 -11.52 3.49 25.59
C VAL A 220 -11.99 4.94 25.57
N THR A 221 -11.95 5.62 26.72
CA THR A 221 -12.18 7.07 26.82
C THR A 221 -11.24 7.82 25.86
N GLY A 222 -11.77 8.85 25.20
CA GLY A 222 -11.05 9.58 24.14
C GLY A 222 -11.13 8.93 22.75
N ALA A 223 -11.40 7.62 22.66
CA ALA A 223 -11.61 6.95 21.38
C ALA A 223 -13.07 7.05 20.91
N VAL A 224 -13.27 7.22 19.60
CA VAL A 224 -14.60 7.17 18.97
C VAL A 224 -15.10 5.74 18.76
N GLY A 225 -14.18 4.78 18.79
CA GLY A 225 -14.41 3.39 18.45
C GLY A 225 -13.17 2.52 18.62
N ALA A 226 -13.24 1.32 18.04
CA ALA A 226 -12.15 0.37 18.02
C ALA A 226 -12.00 -0.30 16.65
N PHE A 227 -10.92 -1.08 16.50
CA PHE A 227 -10.69 -1.97 15.36
C PHE A 227 -10.44 -3.40 15.84
N SER A 228 -10.85 -4.39 15.05
CA SER A 228 -10.61 -5.81 15.35
C SER A 228 -9.24 -6.27 14.85
N TRP A 229 -8.77 -7.43 15.32
CA TRP A 229 -7.51 -8.08 14.88
C TRP A 229 -7.67 -9.60 14.95
N PRO A 230 -6.79 -10.41 14.32
CA PRO A 230 -6.73 -11.84 14.59
C PRO A 230 -6.69 -12.15 16.10
N PRO A 231 -7.72 -12.80 16.69
CA PRO A 231 -7.81 -13.03 18.13
C PRO A 231 -6.97 -14.25 18.55
N MET A 232 -5.67 -14.22 18.28
CA MET A 232 -4.81 -15.40 18.42
C MET A 232 -4.67 -15.90 19.86
N TRP A 233 -4.94 -15.05 20.86
CA TRP A 233 -5.07 -15.48 22.26
C TRP A 233 -6.09 -16.62 22.44
N ALA A 234 -7.12 -16.70 21.58
CA ALA A 234 -8.15 -17.73 21.63
C ALA A 234 -7.68 -19.11 21.10
N SER A 235 -6.53 -19.17 20.40
CA SER A 235 -5.94 -20.42 19.90
C SER A 235 -5.48 -21.34 21.04
N SER A 236 -5.09 -20.76 22.18
CA SER A 236 -4.59 -21.46 23.37
C SER A 236 -5.56 -22.51 23.91
N THR A 237 -6.85 -22.33 23.66
CA THR A 237 -7.92 -23.24 24.11
C THR A 237 -8.13 -24.44 23.19
N ASN A 238 -7.43 -24.52 22.06
CA ASN A 238 -7.63 -25.51 21.02
C ASN A 238 -6.28 -25.96 20.40
N ASP A 239 -5.36 -26.38 21.26
CA ASP A 239 -4.04 -26.94 20.87
C ASP A 239 -3.27 -26.02 19.89
N GLY A 240 -3.33 -24.71 20.15
CA GLY A 240 -2.67 -23.70 19.32
C GLY A 240 -3.37 -23.41 17.99
N ARG A 241 -4.63 -23.81 17.77
CA ARG A 241 -5.36 -23.57 16.52
C ARG A 241 -6.57 -22.67 16.73
N LEU A 242 -6.62 -21.53 16.04
CA LEU A 242 -7.83 -20.69 16.02
C LEU A 242 -8.85 -21.28 15.03
N SER A 243 -9.97 -21.78 15.54
CA SER A 243 -11.04 -22.32 14.70
C SER A 243 -11.89 -21.22 14.05
N MET A 244 -12.51 -21.51 12.90
CA MET A 244 -13.45 -20.58 12.26
C MET A 244 -14.65 -20.24 13.14
N ALA A 245 -15.15 -21.18 13.95
CA ALA A 245 -16.26 -20.91 14.86
C ALA A 245 -15.86 -19.93 15.98
N THR A 246 -14.68 -20.12 16.56
CA THR A 246 -14.11 -19.21 17.57
C THR A 246 -13.85 -17.82 16.98
N LEU A 247 -13.30 -17.76 15.77
CA LEU A 247 -13.09 -16.52 15.04
C LEU A 247 -14.41 -15.78 14.78
N GLN A 248 -15.44 -16.47 14.28
CA GLN A 248 -16.76 -15.90 14.06
C GLN A 248 -17.37 -15.36 15.36
N SER A 249 -17.31 -16.13 16.44
CA SER A 249 -17.82 -15.70 17.75
C SER A 249 -17.13 -14.43 18.26
N TYR A 250 -15.81 -14.32 18.10
CA TYR A 250 -15.08 -13.09 18.44
C TYR A 250 -15.52 -11.90 17.58
N LEU A 251 -15.65 -12.08 16.26
CA LEU A 251 -16.05 -11.02 15.33
C LEU A 251 -17.51 -10.56 15.58
N ASP A 252 -18.42 -11.49 15.85
CA ASP A 252 -19.80 -11.19 16.28
C ASP A 252 -19.81 -10.38 17.57
N GLY A 253 -19.04 -10.80 18.57
CA GLY A 253 -18.92 -10.09 19.84
C GLY A 253 -18.31 -8.70 19.68
N PHE A 254 -17.33 -8.54 18.78
CA PHE A 254 -16.75 -7.24 18.45
C PHE A 254 -17.79 -6.30 17.85
N GLU A 255 -18.55 -6.76 16.86
CA GLU A 255 -19.58 -5.95 16.21
C GLU A 255 -20.75 -5.62 17.15
N GLN A 256 -21.13 -6.54 18.03
CA GLN A 256 -22.15 -6.28 19.04
C GLN A 256 -21.73 -5.16 19.99
N LYS A 257 -20.46 -5.14 20.43
CA LYS A 257 -19.92 -4.01 21.23
C LYS A 257 -19.94 -2.71 20.41
N ALA A 258 -19.60 -2.80 19.12
CA ALA A 258 -19.52 -1.66 18.23
C ALA A 258 -20.85 -0.94 17.98
N LEU A 259 -22.00 -1.60 18.22
CA LEU A 259 -23.32 -0.95 18.17
C LEU A 259 -23.44 0.24 19.14
N SER A 260 -22.63 0.26 20.21
CA SER A 260 -22.61 1.36 21.19
C SER A 260 -21.60 2.47 20.85
N TRP A 261 -20.79 2.30 19.80
CA TRP A 261 -19.73 3.23 19.43
C TRP A 261 -20.16 4.14 18.28
N SER A 262 -19.48 5.28 18.13
CA SER A 262 -19.78 6.20 17.03
C SER A 262 -19.32 5.65 15.69
N LEU A 263 -18.15 5.01 15.67
CA LEU A 263 -17.49 4.43 14.50
C LEU A 263 -16.77 3.13 14.91
N TYR A 264 -16.42 2.30 13.93
CA TYR A 264 -15.49 1.19 14.13
C TYR A 264 -14.83 0.80 12.81
N ILE A 265 -13.70 0.12 12.91
CA ILE A 265 -12.99 -0.43 11.76
C ILE A 265 -13.07 -1.96 11.86
N SER A 266 -13.39 -2.62 10.77
CA SER A 266 -13.43 -4.08 10.72
C SER A 266 -12.17 -4.57 10.00
N SER A 267 -11.56 -5.64 10.51
CA SER A 267 -10.36 -6.22 9.91
C SER A 267 -10.65 -7.47 9.11
N ALA A 268 -9.92 -7.65 8.01
CA ALA A 268 -9.89 -8.85 7.19
C ALA A 268 -8.45 -9.37 7.09
N PHE A 269 -8.26 -10.68 7.20
CA PHE A 269 -6.95 -11.32 7.24
C PHE A 269 -7.01 -12.73 6.64
N PRO A 270 -5.93 -13.19 5.98
CA PRO A 270 -5.97 -14.46 5.28
C PRO A 270 -5.67 -15.65 6.18
N ARG A 271 -4.76 -15.48 7.13
CA ARG A 271 -4.17 -16.56 7.93
C ARG A 271 -3.37 -15.97 9.10
N PHE A 272 -2.85 -16.82 9.97
CA PHE A 272 -1.83 -16.47 10.96
C PHE A 272 -0.95 -17.69 11.21
N HIS A 273 0.36 -17.51 11.16
CA HIS A 273 1.33 -18.57 11.45
C HIS A 273 2.65 -17.92 11.83
N ASP A 274 2.85 -17.69 13.12
CA ASP A 274 4.04 -16.99 13.60
C ASP A 274 5.30 -17.88 13.58
N ILE A 275 6.46 -17.23 13.44
CA ILE A 275 7.78 -17.87 13.48
C ILE A 275 8.39 -17.85 14.89
N TYR A 276 7.71 -17.27 15.89
CA TYR A 276 8.36 -16.86 17.14
C TYR A 276 8.94 -18.02 17.94
N ALA A 277 8.25 -19.16 17.99
CA ALA A 277 8.73 -20.37 18.65
C ALA A 277 9.97 -20.94 17.95
N GLU A 278 9.98 -20.98 16.61
CA GLU A 278 11.11 -21.44 15.81
C GLU A 278 12.32 -20.52 15.98
N ALA A 279 12.08 -19.20 16.02
CA ALA A 279 13.10 -18.19 16.25
C ALA A 279 13.63 -18.16 17.70
N GLY A 280 12.97 -18.84 18.64
CA GLY A 280 13.33 -18.81 20.06
C GLY A 280 13.11 -17.46 20.76
N VAL A 281 12.24 -16.59 20.22
CA VAL A 281 11.94 -15.26 20.79
C VAL A 281 10.66 -15.25 21.66
N GLY A 282 9.95 -16.36 21.73
CA GLY A 282 8.76 -16.54 22.57
C GLY A 282 7.97 -17.80 22.19
N PRO A 283 6.94 -18.17 22.96
CA PRO A 283 5.98 -19.17 22.52
C PRO A 283 5.21 -18.68 21.28
N SER A 284 4.75 -19.60 20.45
CA SER A 284 3.83 -19.28 19.35
C SER A 284 2.48 -18.84 19.90
N TYR A 285 1.83 -17.90 19.19
CA TYR A 285 0.44 -17.50 19.44
C TYR A 285 -0.56 -18.45 18.77
N GLY A 286 -0.07 -19.52 18.14
CA GLY A 286 -0.86 -20.52 17.45
C GLY A 286 -1.00 -20.22 15.97
N ARG A 287 -1.98 -20.86 15.34
CA ARG A 287 -2.18 -20.86 13.89
C ARG A 287 -3.65 -20.66 13.54
N LEU A 288 -3.89 -19.79 12.57
CA LEU A 288 -5.14 -19.70 11.82
C LEU A 288 -4.83 -20.19 10.41
N GLU A 289 -5.45 -21.30 10.01
CA GLU A 289 -5.24 -21.87 8.68
C GLU A 289 -5.70 -20.91 7.59
N ASP A 290 -5.02 -20.94 6.45
CA ASP A 290 -5.40 -20.18 5.27
C ASP A 290 -6.69 -20.72 4.62
N ALA A 291 -6.90 -22.04 4.70
CA ALA A 291 -8.00 -22.76 4.07
C ALA A 291 -8.19 -22.38 2.59
N ASP A 292 -7.10 -22.36 1.81
CA ASP A 292 -7.09 -21.98 0.39
C ASP A 292 -7.71 -20.59 0.10
N GLY A 293 -7.51 -19.67 1.05
CA GLY A 293 -8.03 -18.30 1.01
C GLY A 293 -9.48 -18.14 1.50
N GLU A 294 -10.16 -19.22 1.90
CA GLU A 294 -11.55 -19.13 2.39
C GLU A 294 -11.67 -18.30 3.67
N VAL A 295 -10.66 -18.34 4.54
CA VAL A 295 -10.62 -17.45 5.72
C VAL A 295 -10.57 -15.99 5.30
N PHE A 296 -9.77 -15.66 4.28
CA PHE A 296 -9.71 -14.30 3.79
C PHE A 296 -11.03 -13.85 3.16
N ARG A 297 -11.63 -14.68 2.30
CA ARG A 297 -12.93 -14.39 1.68
C ARG A 297 -14.00 -14.16 2.73
N ALA A 298 -14.05 -14.99 3.78
CA ALA A 298 -15.03 -14.86 4.85
C ALA A 298 -14.84 -13.57 5.68
N THR A 299 -13.61 -13.28 6.10
CA THR A 299 -13.33 -12.07 6.91
C THR A 299 -13.49 -10.79 6.09
N LEU A 300 -13.09 -10.78 4.82
CA LEU A 300 -13.25 -9.66 3.90
C LEU A 300 -14.72 -9.41 3.54
N HIS A 301 -15.48 -10.46 3.24
CA HIS A 301 -16.92 -10.35 3.01
C HIS A 301 -17.61 -9.70 4.20
N ARG A 302 -17.32 -10.19 5.41
CA ARG A 302 -17.88 -9.63 6.64
C ARG A 302 -17.51 -8.15 6.81
N ALA A 303 -16.24 -7.81 6.68
CA ALA A 303 -15.75 -6.44 6.83
C ALA A 303 -16.35 -5.48 5.80
N LEU A 304 -16.63 -5.95 4.58
CA LEU A 304 -17.25 -5.15 3.52
C LEU A 304 -18.76 -4.97 3.73
N THR A 305 -19.46 -5.97 4.26
CA THR A 305 -20.93 -5.99 4.36
C THR A 305 -21.48 -5.51 5.70
N ASN A 306 -20.66 -5.43 6.75
CA ASN A 306 -21.08 -4.86 8.03
C ASN A 306 -21.11 -3.32 8.00
N ARG A 307 -21.42 -2.69 9.14
CA ARG A 307 -21.54 -1.22 9.28
C ARG A 307 -20.21 -0.49 9.58
N SER A 308 -19.06 -1.16 9.41
CA SER A 308 -17.77 -0.53 9.70
C SER A 308 -17.53 0.70 8.83
N THR A 309 -16.80 1.66 9.38
CA THR A 309 -16.43 2.89 8.68
C THR A 309 -15.36 2.63 7.62
N TYR A 310 -14.37 1.81 7.96
CA TYR A 310 -13.29 1.38 7.09
C TYR A 310 -13.09 -0.13 7.20
N VAL A 311 -12.41 -0.71 6.20
CA VAL A 311 -11.83 -2.05 6.29
C VAL A 311 -10.32 -1.93 6.45
N GLN A 312 -9.77 -2.58 7.46
CA GLN A 312 -8.34 -2.79 7.59
C GLN A 312 -7.98 -4.18 7.05
N LEU A 313 -7.00 -4.26 6.17
CA LEU A 313 -6.44 -5.50 5.64
C LEU A 313 -5.20 -5.85 6.44
N VAL A 314 -5.25 -6.98 7.17
CA VAL A 314 -4.27 -7.42 8.17
C VAL A 314 -3.52 -8.63 7.62
N THR A 315 -2.25 -8.51 7.25
CA THR A 315 -1.46 -7.29 7.08
C THR A 315 -0.89 -7.27 5.66
N TRP A 316 -0.39 -6.12 5.21
CA TRP A 316 0.39 -6.08 3.98
C TRP A 316 1.59 -7.02 4.06
N ASN A 317 2.41 -6.92 5.11
CA ASN A 317 3.74 -7.52 5.13
C ASN A 317 4.26 -7.94 6.51
N ASP A 318 3.43 -8.35 7.45
CA ASP A 318 3.94 -8.94 8.71
C ASP A 318 4.38 -10.40 8.50
N TYR A 319 5.60 -10.56 8.01
CA TYR A 319 6.25 -11.85 7.79
C TYR A 319 6.52 -12.63 9.08
N GLY A 320 6.64 -11.95 10.23
CA GLY A 320 6.91 -12.60 11.51
C GLY A 320 5.68 -13.34 12.05
N GLU A 321 4.49 -12.78 11.82
CA GLU A 321 3.19 -13.36 12.23
C GLU A 321 2.51 -14.19 11.14
N GLY A 322 2.98 -14.12 9.90
CA GLY A 322 2.44 -14.92 8.81
C GLY A 322 1.12 -14.40 8.25
N THR A 323 0.77 -13.12 8.46
CA THR A 323 -0.53 -12.53 8.04
C THR A 323 -0.48 -11.82 6.68
N ILE A 324 0.62 -11.99 5.94
CA ILE A 324 1.01 -11.26 4.72
C ILE A 324 -0.03 -11.38 3.58
N LEU A 325 -0.34 -10.23 2.97
CA LEU A 325 -1.10 -10.08 1.73
C LEU A 325 -0.21 -9.72 0.53
N GLU A 326 0.99 -9.15 0.78
CA GLU A 326 2.00 -8.95 -0.24
C GLU A 326 2.31 -10.28 -0.96
N PRO A 327 2.53 -10.27 -2.28
CA PRO A 327 2.84 -11.48 -3.01
C PRO A 327 4.06 -12.23 -2.48
N THR A 328 3.88 -13.52 -2.26
CA THR A 328 4.90 -14.46 -1.80
C THR A 328 5.14 -15.55 -2.84
N ARG A 329 6.21 -16.35 -2.66
CA ARG A 329 6.44 -17.53 -3.52
C ARG A 329 5.33 -18.57 -3.35
N GLU A 330 4.74 -18.65 -2.16
CA GLU A 330 3.73 -19.63 -1.78
C GLU A 330 2.35 -19.32 -2.38
N PHE A 331 1.96 -18.04 -2.41
CA PHE A 331 0.60 -17.64 -2.80
C PHE A 331 0.53 -16.77 -4.05
N GLY A 332 1.67 -16.31 -4.58
CA GLY A 332 1.69 -15.39 -5.71
C GLY A 332 0.78 -14.18 -5.46
N PHE A 333 -0.08 -13.87 -6.42
CA PHE A 333 -1.02 -12.75 -6.33
C PHE A 333 -2.39 -13.10 -5.74
N ARG A 334 -2.63 -14.35 -5.32
CA ARG A 334 -3.97 -14.87 -4.98
C ARG A 334 -4.76 -13.97 -4.02
N ASP A 335 -4.13 -13.50 -2.95
CA ASP A 335 -4.83 -12.69 -1.96
C ASP A 335 -5.22 -11.31 -2.53
N LEU A 336 -4.41 -10.74 -3.43
CA LEU A 336 -4.76 -9.50 -4.12
C LEU A 336 -5.89 -9.71 -5.13
N GLU A 337 -5.95 -10.87 -5.79
CA GLU A 337 -7.07 -11.24 -6.68
C GLU A 337 -8.39 -11.35 -5.89
N ILE A 338 -8.36 -11.92 -4.68
CA ILE A 338 -9.52 -11.95 -3.77
C ILE A 338 -9.99 -10.52 -3.45
N ILE A 339 -9.06 -9.57 -3.25
CA ILE A 339 -9.41 -8.16 -3.01
C ILE A 339 -10.05 -7.54 -4.25
N GLN A 340 -9.52 -7.78 -5.46
CA GLN A 340 -10.10 -7.28 -6.71
C GLN A 340 -11.55 -7.77 -6.89
N ASP A 341 -11.79 -9.07 -6.67
CA ASP A 341 -13.12 -9.66 -6.79
C ASP A 341 -14.09 -9.11 -5.74
N ALA A 342 -13.62 -8.93 -4.50
CA ALA A 342 -14.43 -8.36 -3.43
C ALA A 342 -14.74 -6.87 -3.68
N ARG A 343 -13.76 -6.08 -4.15
CA ARG A 343 -13.96 -4.67 -4.53
C ARG A 343 -15.05 -4.56 -5.59
N ARG A 344 -14.95 -5.38 -6.64
CA ARG A 344 -15.93 -5.43 -7.73
C ARG A 344 -17.31 -5.84 -7.25
N SER A 345 -17.38 -6.84 -6.37
CA SER A 345 -18.65 -7.41 -5.92
C SER A 345 -19.40 -6.54 -4.90
N TYR A 346 -18.68 -5.81 -4.04
CA TYR A 346 -19.28 -5.14 -2.89
C TYR A 346 -19.20 -3.62 -2.90
N LEU A 347 -18.27 -3.01 -3.65
CA LEU A 347 -18.04 -1.57 -3.59
C LEU A 347 -18.19 -0.88 -4.94
N ASP A 348 -17.54 -1.39 -5.98
CA ASP A 348 -17.52 -0.75 -7.29
C ASP A 348 -17.62 -1.81 -8.43
N PRO A 349 -18.83 -2.07 -8.95
CA PRO A 349 -19.02 -2.98 -10.09
C PRO A 349 -18.26 -2.57 -11.36
N ALA A 350 -17.84 -1.31 -11.48
CA ALA A 350 -17.04 -0.81 -12.59
C ALA A 350 -15.53 -0.99 -12.39
N PHE A 351 -15.10 -1.54 -11.24
CA PHE A 351 -13.69 -1.83 -10.97
C PHE A 351 -13.14 -2.84 -11.99
N SER A 352 -12.36 -2.31 -12.93
CA SER A 352 -11.96 -2.98 -14.17
C SER A 352 -10.64 -3.74 -14.09
N ARG A 353 -9.91 -3.65 -12.97
CA ARG A 353 -8.61 -4.31 -12.81
C ARG A 353 -8.76 -5.79 -12.62
N THR A 354 -7.82 -6.53 -13.17
CA THR A 354 -7.80 -7.98 -13.26
C THR A 354 -6.50 -8.55 -12.68
N SER A 355 -6.46 -9.86 -12.47
CA SER A 355 -5.25 -10.57 -12.02
C SER A 355 -4.06 -10.32 -12.95
N GLY A 356 -4.30 -10.25 -14.26
CA GLY A 356 -3.28 -9.95 -15.26
C GLY A 356 -2.62 -8.58 -15.05
N ASP A 357 -3.36 -7.60 -14.53
CA ASP A 357 -2.84 -6.24 -14.31
C ASP A 357 -1.84 -6.18 -13.15
N LEU A 358 -1.98 -7.04 -12.14
CA LEU A 358 -1.04 -7.14 -11.00
C LEU A 358 0.38 -7.46 -11.47
N THR A 359 0.52 -8.19 -12.59
CA THR A 359 1.82 -8.52 -13.18
C THR A 359 2.58 -7.30 -13.68
N LEU A 360 1.91 -6.19 -13.99
CA LEU A 360 2.57 -4.96 -14.47
C LEU A 360 3.52 -4.38 -13.41
N ALA A 361 3.10 -4.39 -12.14
CA ALA A 361 3.95 -3.95 -11.04
C ALA A 361 5.18 -4.84 -10.88
N TRP A 362 5.02 -6.16 -11.04
CA TRP A 362 6.13 -7.11 -10.98
C TRP A 362 7.12 -6.95 -12.14
N ARG A 363 6.61 -6.80 -13.37
CA ARG A 363 7.44 -6.54 -14.56
C ARG A 363 8.22 -5.23 -14.41
N LEU A 364 7.57 -4.18 -13.91
CA LEU A 364 8.23 -2.90 -13.61
C LEU A 364 9.34 -3.08 -12.57
N TYR A 365 9.05 -3.77 -11.45
CA TYR A 365 10.05 -4.10 -10.42
C TYR A 365 11.28 -4.80 -11.02
N GLN A 366 11.07 -5.84 -11.84
CA GLN A 366 12.15 -6.58 -12.47
C GLN A 366 12.99 -5.70 -13.40
N LEU A 367 12.36 -4.83 -14.19
CA LEU A 367 13.06 -3.92 -15.11
C LEU A 367 13.82 -2.82 -14.36
N ARG A 368 13.27 -2.30 -13.25
CA ARG A 368 13.99 -1.35 -12.36
C ARG A 368 15.27 -1.96 -11.84
N ARG A 369 15.23 -3.23 -11.41
CA ARG A 369 16.44 -3.96 -10.97
C ARG A 369 17.40 -4.21 -12.14
N ARG A 370 16.89 -4.64 -13.29
CA ARG A 370 17.71 -4.97 -14.47
C ARG A 370 18.44 -3.75 -15.06
N PHE A 371 17.79 -2.60 -15.07
CA PHE A 371 18.30 -1.37 -15.71
C PHE A 371 18.75 -0.31 -14.70
N ALA A 372 19.02 -0.71 -13.46
CA ALA A 372 19.53 0.20 -12.44
C ALA A 372 20.80 0.92 -12.91
N GLY A 373 20.85 2.25 -12.75
CA GLY A 373 21.97 3.09 -13.17
C GLY A 373 21.98 3.42 -14.66
N GLN A 374 20.90 3.15 -15.40
CA GLN A 374 20.75 3.54 -16.82
C GLN A 374 19.71 4.67 -16.96
N PRO A 375 20.14 5.95 -17.05
CA PRO A 375 19.22 7.09 -16.93
C PRO A 375 18.05 7.11 -17.92
N LEU A 376 18.27 6.72 -19.18
CA LEU A 376 17.20 6.68 -20.19
C LEU A 376 16.17 5.59 -19.92
N ALA A 377 16.60 4.46 -19.36
CA ALA A 377 15.70 3.40 -18.95
C ALA A 377 14.92 3.81 -17.69
N GLU A 378 15.58 4.45 -16.72
CA GLU A 378 14.93 4.94 -15.51
C GLU A 378 13.83 5.96 -15.81
N VAL A 379 14.07 6.91 -16.72
CA VAL A 379 13.04 7.86 -17.19
C VAL A 379 11.86 7.15 -17.86
N GLU A 380 12.13 6.10 -18.65
CA GLU A 380 11.07 5.32 -19.28
C GLU A 380 10.22 4.55 -18.26
N LEU A 381 10.88 3.99 -17.23
CA LEU A 381 10.19 3.26 -16.16
C LEU A 381 9.42 4.21 -15.22
N ASP A 382 9.86 5.46 -15.03
CA ASP A 382 9.08 6.51 -14.35
C ASP A 382 7.79 6.86 -15.12
N HIS A 383 7.88 6.86 -16.46
CA HIS A 383 6.70 7.04 -17.30
C HIS A 383 5.75 5.84 -17.18
N VAL A 384 6.28 4.61 -17.16
CA VAL A 384 5.47 3.41 -16.91
C VAL A 384 4.77 3.48 -15.55
N PHE A 385 5.47 3.85 -14.48
CA PHE A 385 4.86 4.07 -13.16
C PHE A 385 3.66 5.03 -13.25
N SER A 386 3.83 6.14 -13.96
CA SER A 386 2.78 7.15 -14.12
C SER A 386 1.56 6.58 -14.87
N LEU A 387 1.78 5.84 -15.95
CA LEU A 387 0.70 5.18 -16.70
C LEU A 387 -0.04 4.14 -15.85
N VAL A 388 0.66 3.31 -15.07
CA VAL A 388 0.02 2.33 -14.17
C VAL A 388 -0.82 3.06 -13.11
N LYS A 389 -0.25 4.10 -12.48
CA LYS A 389 -0.93 4.94 -11.50
C LYS A 389 -2.19 5.60 -12.05
N ASP A 390 -2.16 6.07 -13.29
CA ASP A 390 -3.27 6.79 -13.94
C ASP A 390 -4.26 5.84 -14.62
N GLY A 391 -3.97 4.54 -14.65
CA GLY A 391 -4.85 3.52 -15.18
C GLY A 391 -4.73 3.26 -16.68
N GLU A 392 -3.70 3.80 -17.32
CA GLU A 392 -3.37 3.56 -18.73
C GLU A 392 -2.62 2.25 -18.92
N LEU A 393 -3.20 1.15 -18.43
CA LEU A 393 -2.56 -0.16 -18.37
C LEU A 393 -2.13 -0.74 -19.73
N PRO A 394 -2.91 -0.59 -20.82
CA PRO A 394 -2.46 -1.05 -22.13
C PRO A 394 -1.20 -0.32 -22.63
N SER A 395 -1.08 0.97 -22.34
CA SER A 395 0.12 1.76 -22.68
C SER A 395 1.31 1.33 -21.83
N ALA A 396 1.12 1.18 -20.51
CA ALA A 396 2.15 0.66 -19.61
C ALA A 396 2.66 -0.72 -20.05
N GLY A 397 1.74 -1.66 -20.35
CA GLY A 397 2.07 -3.01 -20.80
C GLY A 397 2.91 -3.04 -22.09
N ARG A 398 2.58 -2.18 -23.07
CA ARG A 398 3.35 -2.05 -24.32
C ARG A 398 4.76 -1.51 -24.08
N LEU A 399 4.92 -0.53 -23.19
CA LEU A 399 6.24 0.01 -22.84
C LEU A 399 7.09 -1.00 -22.08
N LEU A 400 6.49 -1.73 -21.12
CA LEU A 400 7.16 -2.82 -20.41
C LEU A 400 7.65 -3.90 -21.37
N GLU A 401 6.81 -4.33 -22.32
CA GLU A 401 7.19 -5.32 -23.34
C GLU A 401 8.37 -4.82 -24.18
N ALA A 402 8.30 -3.58 -24.66
CA ALA A 402 9.37 -2.95 -25.41
C ALA A 402 10.68 -2.87 -24.62
N MET A 403 10.61 -2.61 -23.31
CA MET A 403 11.77 -2.62 -22.41
C MET A 403 12.35 -4.02 -22.22
N GLU A 404 11.50 -5.04 -22.07
CA GLU A 404 11.91 -6.44 -21.88
C GLU A 404 12.69 -6.97 -23.08
N VAL A 405 12.18 -6.71 -24.29
CA VAL A 405 12.79 -7.14 -25.56
C VAL A 405 13.84 -6.14 -26.08
N GLN A 406 14.11 -5.07 -25.33
CA GLN A 406 15.09 -4.03 -25.64
C GLN A 406 14.89 -3.40 -27.04
N ARG A 407 13.66 -2.97 -27.34
CA ARG A 407 13.32 -2.26 -28.58
C ARG A 407 12.56 -0.97 -28.29
N PRO A 408 12.69 0.06 -29.15
CA PRO A 408 11.82 1.21 -29.08
C PRO A 408 10.45 0.87 -29.65
N VAL A 409 9.44 1.60 -29.23
CA VAL A 409 8.06 1.43 -29.69
C VAL A 409 7.37 2.78 -29.89
N LEU A 410 6.56 2.88 -30.94
CA LEU A 410 5.61 3.97 -31.09
C LEU A 410 4.38 3.61 -30.26
N HIS A 411 4.14 4.29 -29.14
CA HIS A 411 3.12 3.88 -28.17
C HIS A 411 1.92 4.82 -28.09
N GLY A 412 2.03 6.02 -28.63
CA GLY A 412 0.98 7.03 -28.63
C GLY A 412 1.11 7.97 -29.82
N TRP A 413 0.02 8.62 -30.18
CA TRP A 413 0.03 9.66 -31.20
C TRP A 413 -1.07 10.70 -30.98
N THR A 414 -0.86 11.91 -31.48
CA THR A 414 -1.86 12.98 -31.51
C THR A 414 -1.93 13.61 -32.90
N LEU A 415 -3.07 14.20 -33.22
CA LEU A 415 -3.27 14.97 -34.45
C LEU A 415 -3.09 16.46 -34.14
N ALA A 416 -2.18 17.11 -34.86
CA ALA A 416 -1.92 18.54 -34.76
C ALA A 416 -2.03 19.17 -36.16
N GLY A 417 -3.23 19.63 -36.52
CA GLY A 417 -3.52 20.14 -37.86
C GLY A 417 -3.39 19.04 -38.93
N GLU A 418 -2.47 19.23 -39.88
CA GLU A 418 -2.14 18.24 -40.92
C GLU A 418 -0.91 17.38 -40.57
N SER A 419 -0.56 17.29 -39.28
CA SER A 419 0.59 16.52 -38.80
C SER A 419 0.18 15.50 -37.74
N LEU A 420 0.72 14.29 -37.85
CA LEU A 420 0.71 13.27 -36.80
C LEU A 420 1.95 13.44 -35.93
N GLU A 421 1.75 13.57 -34.63
CA GLU A 421 2.84 13.56 -33.64
C GLU A 421 2.83 12.21 -32.93
N PHE A 422 3.88 11.42 -33.14
CA PHE A 422 4.09 10.11 -32.51
C PHE A 422 4.99 10.25 -31.29
N GLN A 423 4.60 9.57 -30.22
CA GLN A 423 5.42 9.37 -29.03
C GLN A 423 6.22 8.08 -29.17
N VAL A 424 7.53 8.19 -28.98
CA VAL A 424 8.46 7.06 -29.04
C VAL A 424 8.95 6.77 -27.62
N GLY A 425 8.79 5.53 -27.20
CA GLY A 425 9.19 5.04 -25.88
C GLY A 425 9.86 3.67 -25.97
N GLY A 426 9.86 2.95 -24.86
CA GLY A 426 10.54 1.66 -24.72
C GLY A 426 12.04 1.80 -24.58
N TRP A 427 12.77 0.71 -24.87
CA TRP A 427 14.23 0.71 -24.70
C TRP A 427 14.92 1.51 -25.80
N ARG A 428 15.83 2.39 -25.39
CA ARG A 428 16.59 3.27 -26.27
C ARG A 428 18.07 2.99 -26.13
N GLY A 429 18.67 2.55 -27.23
CA GLY A 429 20.10 2.24 -27.27
C GLY A 429 21.00 3.48 -27.19
N PRO A 430 22.28 3.29 -26.86
CA PRO A 430 23.24 4.38 -26.70
C PRO A 430 23.57 5.11 -28.02
N ALA A 431 23.27 4.52 -29.17
CA ALA A 431 23.49 5.11 -30.50
C ALA A 431 22.35 6.03 -30.98
N GLY A 432 21.29 6.18 -30.18
CA GLY A 432 20.08 6.91 -30.58
C GLY A 432 19.09 6.06 -31.37
N LEU A 433 18.09 6.72 -31.94
CA LEU A 433 16.98 6.08 -32.63
C LEU A 433 16.90 6.53 -34.08
N GLU A 434 16.36 5.67 -34.92
CA GLU A 434 15.85 6.06 -36.23
C GLU A 434 14.38 5.69 -36.36
N ILE A 435 13.63 6.55 -37.05
CA ILE A 435 12.25 6.28 -37.46
C ILE A 435 12.30 5.91 -38.92
N GLN A 436 11.71 4.76 -39.23
CA GLN A 436 11.62 4.26 -40.59
C GLN A 436 10.17 4.31 -41.07
N CYS A 437 9.98 4.55 -42.37
CA CYS A 437 8.69 4.56 -43.04
C CYS A 437 8.66 3.50 -44.16
N SER A 438 7.51 2.89 -44.38
CA SER A 438 7.23 2.06 -45.55
C SER A 438 5.80 2.29 -46.06
N THR A 439 5.58 2.05 -47.35
CA THR A 439 4.23 2.01 -47.94
C THR A 439 3.64 0.60 -47.93
N ASN A 440 4.43 -0.42 -47.59
CA ASN A 440 3.98 -1.80 -47.37
C ASN A 440 4.82 -2.45 -46.25
N PRO A 441 4.25 -2.68 -45.07
CA PRO A 441 5.02 -3.11 -43.90
C PRO A 441 5.50 -4.56 -43.99
N TYR A 442 4.92 -5.37 -44.89
CA TYR A 442 5.21 -6.80 -45.02
C TYR A 442 6.31 -7.08 -46.06
N THR A 443 6.30 -6.35 -47.18
CA THR A 443 7.19 -6.64 -48.31
C THR A 443 7.89 -5.41 -48.89
N GLY A 444 7.55 -4.20 -48.44
CA GLY A 444 8.15 -2.96 -48.92
C GLY A 444 9.49 -2.63 -48.23
N PRO A 445 10.34 -1.80 -48.86
CA PRO A 445 11.53 -1.28 -48.19
C PRO A 445 11.13 -0.38 -47.02
N TRP A 446 11.99 -0.33 -46.01
CA TRP A 446 11.88 0.58 -44.87
C TRP A 446 12.97 1.63 -44.97
N GLU A 447 12.58 2.89 -45.11
CA GLU A 447 13.51 4.01 -45.29
C GLU A 447 13.55 4.88 -44.04
N THR A 448 14.74 5.29 -43.63
CA THR A 448 14.92 6.19 -42.47
C THR A 448 14.40 7.58 -42.82
N VAL A 449 13.35 8.03 -42.12
CA VAL A 449 12.70 9.33 -42.30
C VAL A 449 13.00 10.32 -41.18
N ALA A 450 13.51 9.85 -40.04
CA ALA A 450 14.02 10.71 -38.97
C ALA A 450 15.08 9.99 -38.15
N VAL A 451 15.98 10.77 -37.54
CA VAL A 451 16.99 10.30 -36.59
C VAL A 451 16.87 11.12 -35.32
N LEU A 452 16.78 10.45 -34.18
CA LEU A 452 16.78 11.07 -32.86
C LEU A 452 18.14 10.80 -32.19
N PRO A 453 18.88 11.84 -31.75
CA PRO A 453 20.19 11.67 -31.13
C PRO A 453 20.15 10.79 -29.87
N ALA A 454 21.30 10.19 -29.55
CA ALA A 454 21.53 9.55 -28.26
C ALA A 454 21.23 10.52 -27.10
N GLY A 455 20.68 10.00 -26.00
CA GLY A 455 20.32 10.83 -24.84
C GLY A 455 19.01 11.61 -24.96
N THR A 456 18.21 11.39 -26.02
CA THR A 456 16.90 12.05 -26.16
C THR A 456 15.91 11.53 -25.12
N ASN A 457 15.69 12.29 -24.04
CA ASN A 457 14.79 11.92 -22.93
C ASN A 457 13.31 11.83 -23.34
N ARG A 458 12.82 12.72 -24.21
CA ARG A 458 11.45 12.69 -24.74
C ARG A 458 11.51 12.60 -26.26
N ALA A 459 11.30 11.41 -26.78
CA ALA A 459 11.41 11.13 -28.20
C ALA A 459 10.05 11.33 -28.88
N ILE A 460 9.95 12.38 -29.70
CA ILE A 460 8.77 12.74 -30.47
C ILE A 460 9.13 12.74 -31.96
N PHE A 461 8.30 12.11 -32.77
CA PHE A 461 8.41 12.11 -34.23
C PHE A 461 7.17 12.75 -34.84
N ARG A 462 7.34 13.66 -35.80
CA ARG A 462 6.22 14.30 -36.51
C ARG A 462 6.23 13.90 -37.98
N ALA A 463 5.07 13.51 -38.49
CA ALA A 463 4.87 13.18 -39.90
C ALA A 463 3.69 13.97 -40.48
N ALA A 464 3.89 14.58 -41.64
CA ALA A 464 2.79 15.20 -42.38
C ALA A 464 1.79 14.15 -42.87
N ILE A 465 0.50 14.50 -42.85
CA ILE A 465 -0.58 13.68 -43.37
C ILE A 465 -0.73 13.95 -44.86
N ASP A 466 -0.36 12.94 -45.65
CA ASP A 466 -0.59 12.93 -47.08
C ASP A 466 -1.93 12.23 -47.37
N ARG A 467 -3.00 13.01 -47.54
CA ARG A 467 -4.36 12.46 -47.76
C ARG A 467 -4.56 11.84 -49.15
N ALA A 468 -3.71 12.17 -50.10
CA ALA A 468 -3.79 11.69 -51.47
C ALA A 468 -2.80 10.54 -51.76
N GLY A 469 -1.78 10.39 -50.92
CA GLY A 469 -0.75 9.37 -51.05
C GLY A 469 -1.15 7.98 -50.54
N PRO A 470 -0.29 6.97 -50.78
CA PRO A 470 -0.50 5.63 -50.25
C PRO A 470 -0.41 5.61 -48.71
N PRO A 471 -1.00 4.60 -48.04
CA PRO A 471 -0.83 4.41 -46.60
C PRO A 471 0.65 4.37 -46.21
N ARG A 472 0.99 5.05 -45.09
CA ARG A 472 2.34 5.09 -44.54
C ARG A 472 2.38 4.36 -43.20
N PHE A 473 3.36 3.48 -43.05
CA PHE A 473 3.60 2.69 -41.85
C PHE A 473 4.92 3.14 -41.24
N TYR A 474 4.92 3.41 -39.94
CA TYR A 474 6.08 3.90 -39.20
C TYR A 474 6.55 2.86 -38.19
N ARG A 475 7.88 2.76 -38.01
CA ARG A 475 8.48 2.01 -36.90
C ARG A 475 9.70 2.73 -36.35
N ALA A 476 9.96 2.56 -35.06
CA ALA A 476 11.21 3.00 -34.44
C ALA A 476 12.23 1.85 -34.43
N ARG A 477 13.51 2.16 -34.59
CA ARG A 477 14.63 1.24 -34.38
C ARG A 477 15.76 1.92 -33.59
N ASN A 478 16.48 1.13 -32.81
CA ASN A 478 17.79 1.55 -32.33
C ASN A 478 18.77 1.57 -33.49
N ARG A 479 19.66 2.56 -33.48
CA ARG A 479 20.74 2.69 -34.47
C ARG A 479 21.92 1.79 -34.16
#